data_AF-A0A2K5ECJ3-F1
#
_entry.id   AF-A0A2K5ECJ3-F1
#
_cell.length_a   1.000
_cell.length_b   1.000
_cell.length_c   1.000
_cell.angle_alpha   90.00
_cell.angle_beta   90.00
_cell.angle_gamma   90.00
#
_symmetry.space_group_name_H-M   'P 1'
#
loop_
_entity.id
_entity.type
_entity.pdbx_description
1 polymer ?
#
loop_
_entity_poly.entity_id
_entity_poly.type
_entity_poly.pdbx_seq_one_letter_code
_entity_poly.pdbx_strand_id
1 'polypeptide(L)'
;MAAERGAGQQQQSQEMMEEEHELPVDMETINLDRDAEDVDLNHYRIGKIEGFEVLKKVKTLCLRQNLIKCIENLEELQSLRELDLYDNQIKKIENLEALTELEILDISFNLLRNIEGVDKLTQLKKLFLVNNKISKIENLSNLHQLQMLELGSNRIRAIENIDTLTNLESLFLGKNKITKLQNLDALTNLTVLSMQSNRLTKIEGLQNLVNLRELYLSHNGIEVIEGLENNVRHPLSVWGCVGGGQQAGRQLASHHTQASWASVRKMPCLQRFIRETFPS
;
A
#
# COMPACT_ATOMS: atom_id res chain seq x y z
N MET A 1 25.71 -24.17 64.61
CA MET A 1 24.24 -24.09 64.41
C MET A 1 23.97 -22.90 63.52
N ALA A 2 23.82 -23.17 62.24
CA ALA A 2 23.32 -22.26 61.22
C ALA A 2 21.92 -22.76 60.82
N ALA A 3 20.99 -21.83 60.57
CA ALA A 3 19.76 -22.03 59.80
C ALA A 3 19.32 -20.63 59.35
N GLU A 4 19.64 -20.24 58.13
CA GLU A 4 18.82 -20.41 56.91
C GLU A 4 17.80 -19.29 56.71
N ARG A 5 18.12 -18.40 55.76
CA ARG A 5 17.13 -17.74 54.90
C ARG A 5 17.60 -17.90 53.46
N GLY A 6 16.91 -18.78 52.73
CA GLY A 6 17.01 -18.97 51.29
C GLY A 6 16.55 -17.72 50.52
N ALA A 7 17.15 -17.47 49.36
CA ALA A 7 16.61 -17.83 48.04
C ALA A 7 15.65 -16.76 47.51
N GLY A 8 15.80 -16.18 46.32
CA GLY A 8 16.73 -16.48 45.24
C GLY A 8 16.89 -15.26 44.34
N GLN A 9 18.10 -15.06 43.85
CA GLN A 9 18.37 -14.25 42.68
C GLN A 9 17.81 -15.02 41.49
N GLN A 10 16.71 -14.54 40.91
CA GLN A 10 16.25 -15.03 39.63
C GLN A 10 17.27 -14.59 38.58
N GLN A 11 18.05 -15.57 38.11
CA GLN A 11 18.79 -15.51 36.86
C GLN A 11 17.80 -15.22 35.74
N GLN A 12 17.78 -13.98 35.25
CA GLN A 12 17.31 -13.70 33.90
C GLN A 12 18.47 -14.06 32.97
N SER A 13 18.53 -15.34 32.59
CA SER A 13 19.20 -15.76 31.37
C SER A 13 18.46 -15.14 30.20
N GLN A 14 18.87 -13.95 29.80
CA GLN A 14 18.62 -13.45 28.45
C GLN A 14 19.37 -14.37 27.51
N GLU A 15 18.66 -15.30 26.89
CA GLU A 15 19.07 -15.92 25.63
C GLU A 15 19.24 -14.79 24.63
N MET A 16 20.45 -14.25 24.52
CA MET A 16 20.87 -13.55 23.32
C MET A 16 20.89 -14.61 22.23
N MET A 17 19.81 -14.69 21.45
CA MET A 17 19.94 -15.22 20.10
C MET A 17 20.96 -14.32 19.41
N GLU A 18 22.17 -14.84 19.25
CA GLU A 18 23.11 -14.32 18.27
C GLU A 18 22.35 -14.35 16.94
N GLU A 19 21.91 -13.19 16.46
CA GLU A 19 21.60 -13.03 15.05
C GLU A 19 22.91 -13.39 14.33
N GLU A 20 23.01 -14.63 13.84
CA GLU A 20 24.03 -14.98 12.86
C GLU A 20 23.88 -13.95 11.74
N HIS A 21 24.81 -12.99 11.70
CA HIS A 21 24.96 -12.09 10.58
C HIS A 21 25.45 -12.93 9.39
N GLU A 22 24.53 -13.68 8.80
CA GLU A 22 24.77 -14.48 7.62
C GLU A 22 25.17 -13.53 6.49
N LEU A 23 26.39 -13.72 6.00
CA LEU A 23 27.01 -12.86 5.00
C LEU A 23 26.19 -12.89 3.69
N PRO A 24 26.20 -11.79 2.90
CA PRO A 24 25.61 -11.79 1.58
C PRO A 24 26.16 -12.92 0.71
N VAL A 25 25.34 -13.45 -0.19
CA VAL A 25 25.78 -14.43 -1.17
C VAL A 25 26.82 -13.83 -2.12
N ASP A 26 27.76 -14.66 -2.55
CA ASP A 26 28.67 -14.33 -3.63
C ASP A 26 27.95 -14.45 -4.98
N MET A 27 27.86 -13.35 -5.72
CA MET A 27 27.14 -13.30 -6.99
C MET A 27 27.76 -14.18 -8.08
N GLU A 28 29.05 -14.52 -7.99
CA GLU A 28 29.70 -15.45 -8.92
C GLU A 28 29.12 -16.87 -8.85
N THR A 29 28.45 -17.20 -7.73
CA THR A 29 27.83 -18.51 -7.53
C THR A 29 26.45 -18.63 -8.17
N ILE A 30 25.85 -17.52 -8.60
CA ILE A 30 24.53 -17.48 -9.22
C ILE A 30 24.68 -17.63 -10.73
N ASN A 31 24.12 -18.71 -11.27
CA ASN A 31 24.12 -18.93 -12.71
C ASN A 31 22.98 -18.13 -13.37
N LEU A 32 23.34 -17.12 -14.16
CA LEU A 32 22.41 -16.26 -14.87
C LEU A 32 22.40 -16.62 -16.37
N ASP A 33 21.24 -17.05 -16.87
CA ASP A 33 21.08 -17.31 -18.30
C ASP A 33 20.84 -16.00 -19.05
N ARG A 34 21.72 -15.72 -20.02
CA ARG A 34 21.65 -14.53 -20.88
C ARG A 34 20.33 -14.39 -21.62
N ASP A 35 19.72 -15.51 -22.00
CA ASP A 35 18.48 -15.55 -22.77
C ASP A 35 17.23 -15.65 -21.90
N ALA A 36 17.36 -15.65 -20.57
CA ALA A 36 16.23 -15.70 -19.65
C ALA A 36 15.35 -14.44 -19.79
N GLU A 37 14.04 -14.67 -19.92
CA GLU A 37 13.03 -13.61 -19.87
C GLU A 37 12.51 -13.38 -18.44
N ASP A 38 12.52 -14.41 -17.60
CA ASP A 38 12.06 -14.37 -16.22
C ASP A 38 13.17 -14.86 -15.31
N VAL A 39 13.58 -14.02 -14.35
CA VAL A 39 14.65 -14.31 -13.39
C VAL A 39 14.10 -14.18 -11.98
N ASP A 40 14.01 -15.31 -11.28
CA ASP A 40 13.60 -15.39 -9.88
C ASP A 40 14.81 -15.68 -8.99
N LEU A 41 15.19 -14.68 -8.19
CA LEU A 41 16.26 -14.72 -7.21
C LEU A 41 15.73 -14.38 -5.81
N ASN A 42 14.59 -14.98 -5.44
CA ASN A 42 13.98 -14.81 -4.14
C ASN A 42 14.78 -15.51 -3.03
N HIS A 43 15.04 -14.80 -1.93
CA HIS A 43 15.70 -15.36 -0.73
C HIS A 43 17.16 -15.81 -0.93
N TYR A 44 17.88 -15.20 -1.87
CA TYR A 44 19.28 -15.52 -2.18
C TYR A 44 20.28 -14.79 -1.28
N ARG A 45 19.85 -13.91 -0.37
CA ARG A 45 20.73 -13.05 0.47
C ARG A 45 21.62 -12.13 -0.37
N ILE A 46 21.13 -11.69 -1.53
CA ILE A 46 21.82 -10.75 -2.41
C ILE A 46 21.98 -9.42 -1.66
N GLY A 47 23.22 -8.98 -1.44
CA GLY A 47 23.51 -7.71 -0.77
C GLY A 47 23.63 -6.53 -1.73
N LYS A 48 24.01 -6.81 -2.97
CA LYS A 48 24.23 -5.82 -4.04
C LYS A 48 23.74 -6.38 -5.37
N ILE A 49 23.23 -5.49 -6.21
CA ILE A 49 22.82 -5.83 -7.56
C ILE A 49 24.05 -5.73 -8.44
N GLU A 50 24.62 -6.85 -8.85
CA GLU A 50 25.81 -6.94 -9.72
C GLU A 50 25.73 -8.22 -10.57
N GLY A 51 26.39 -8.24 -11.73
CA GLY A 51 26.38 -9.40 -12.63
C GLY A 51 25.13 -9.54 -13.51
N PHE A 52 24.14 -8.64 -13.36
CA PHE A 52 22.89 -8.68 -14.14
C PHE A 52 23.05 -8.16 -15.57
N GLU A 53 24.18 -7.54 -15.92
CA GLU A 53 24.49 -7.07 -17.28
C GLU A 53 24.42 -8.18 -18.35
N VAL A 54 24.51 -9.45 -17.94
CA VAL A 54 24.37 -10.62 -18.82
C VAL A 54 22.93 -10.85 -19.28
N LEU A 55 21.92 -10.37 -18.53
CA LEU A 55 20.49 -10.62 -18.77
C LEU A 55 19.95 -9.71 -19.88
N LYS A 56 20.23 -10.04 -21.15
CA LYS A 56 19.89 -9.16 -22.28
C LYS A 56 18.43 -9.23 -22.75
N LYS A 57 17.65 -10.19 -22.26
CA LYS A 57 16.23 -10.39 -22.64
C LYS A 57 15.26 -10.40 -21.45
N VAL A 58 15.75 -10.08 -20.25
CA VAL A 58 14.92 -10.15 -19.05
C VAL A 58 13.76 -9.15 -19.14
N LYS A 59 12.58 -9.63 -18.81
CA LYS A 59 11.31 -8.90 -18.72
C LYS A 59 10.82 -8.87 -17.28
N THR A 60 11.08 -9.93 -16.51
CA THR A 60 10.68 -10.05 -15.11
C THR A 60 11.91 -10.34 -14.26
N LEU A 61 12.16 -9.49 -13.25
CA LEU A 61 13.24 -9.69 -12.29
C LEU A 61 12.67 -9.65 -10.87
N CYS A 62 12.69 -10.80 -10.20
CA CYS A 62 12.24 -10.95 -8.82
C CYS A 62 13.45 -11.11 -7.89
N LEU A 63 13.56 -10.20 -6.93
CA LEU A 63 14.64 -10.11 -5.94
C LEU A 63 14.05 -10.05 -4.53
N ARG A 64 12.94 -10.76 -4.28
CA ARG A 64 12.23 -10.67 -3.01
C ARG A 64 13.07 -11.24 -1.87
N GLN A 65 12.93 -10.67 -0.68
CA GLN A 65 13.54 -11.19 0.55
C GLN A 65 15.08 -11.31 0.47
N ASN A 66 15.73 -10.26 -0.02
CA ASN A 66 17.18 -10.17 -0.10
C ASN A 66 17.72 -9.10 0.87
N LEU A 67 19.01 -8.78 0.78
CA LEU A 67 19.70 -7.83 1.65
C LEU A 67 20.08 -6.54 0.90
N ILE A 68 19.40 -6.24 -0.21
CA ILE A 68 19.72 -5.14 -1.12
C ILE A 68 19.48 -3.81 -0.42
N LYS A 69 20.48 -2.91 -0.44
CA LYS A 69 20.41 -1.59 0.20
C LYS A 69 20.25 -0.43 -0.78
N CYS A 70 20.73 -0.61 -2.01
CA CYS A 70 20.75 0.38 -3.06
C CYS A 70 20.29 -0.28 -4.37
N ILE A 71 19.55 0.47 -5.17
CA ILE A 71 19.22 0.07 -6.54
C ILE A 71 20.36 0.58 -7.42
N GLU A 72 21.09 -0.33 -8.05
CA GLU A 72 22.27 -0.02 -8.88
C GLU A 72 22.43 -1.08 -9.97
N ASN A 73 23.19 -0.79 -11.03
CA ASN A 73 23.53 -1.73 -12.10
C ASN A 73 22.33 -2.37 -12.82
N LEU A 74 21.24 -1.62 -13.01
CA LEU A 74 20.04 -2.05 -13.76
C LEU A 74 19.91 -1.35 -15.12
N GLU A 75 20.80 -0.41 -15.45
CA GLU A 75 20.72 0.44 -16.64
C GLU A 75 20.74 -0.32 -17.99
N GLU A 76 21.31 -1.52 -17.98
CA GLU A 76 21.37 -2.40 -19.15
C GLU A 76 20.09 -3.21 -19.38
N LEU A 77 19.19 -3.29 -18.39
CA LEU A 77 17.97 -4.11 -18.44
C LEU A 77 16.78 -3.37 -19.07
N GLN A 78 17.00 -2.75 -20.23
CA GLN A 78 16.01 -1.86 -20.86
C GLN A 78 14.72 -2.56 -21.30
N SER A 79 14.74 -3.90 -21.45
CA SER A 79 13.56 -4.72 -21.74
C SER A 79 12.72 -5.09 -20.51
N LEU A 80 13.14 -4.66 -19.31
CA LEU A 80 12.49 -5.03 -18.07
C LEU A 80 11.10 -4.37 -17.96
N ARG A 81 10.10 -5.20 -17.67
CA ARG A 81 8.69 -4.82 -17.53
C ARG A 81 8.20 -4.96 -16.10
N GLU A 82 8.76 -5.89 -15.35
CA GLU A 82 8.41 -6.14 -13.96
C GLU A 82 9.68 -6.25 -13.11
N LEU A 83 9.73 -5.42 -12.07
CA LEU A 83 10.81 -5.41 -11.08
C LEU A 83 10.20 -5.54 -9.68
N ASP A 84 10.57 -6.63 -9.01
CA ASP A 84 10.11 -6.93 -7.67
C ASP A 84 11.29 -6.92 -6.69
N LEU A 85 11.32 -5.92 -5.83
CA LEU A 85 12.31 -5.67 -4.78
C LEU A 85 11.68 -5.78 -3.38
N TYR A 86 10.58 -6.52 -3.26
CA TYR A 86 9.87 -6.70 -2.00
C TYR A 86 10.78 -7.24 -0.88
N ASP A 87 10.65 -6.71 0.33
CA ASP A 87 11.38 -7.16 1.52
C ASP A 87 12.90 -7.13 1.33
N ASN A 88 13.40 -5.89 1.21
CA ASN A 88 14.82 -5.56 1.12
C ASN A 88 15.14 -4.41 2.09
N GLN A 89 16.34 -3.83 2.00
CA GLN A 89 16.81 -2.75 2.88
C GLN A 89 16.97 -1.42 2.13
N ILE A 90 16.23 -1.23 1.05
CA ILE A 90 16.34 -0.08 0.14
C ILE A 90 15.81 1.18 0.83
N LYS A 91 16.61 2.26 0.75
CA LYS A 91 16.28 3.55 1.39
C LYS A 91 15.81 4.62 0.41
N LYS A 92 16.16 4.46 -0.87
CA LYS A 92 15.92 5.42 -1.94
C LYS A 92 15.64 4.68 -3.24
N ILE A 93 14.71 5.22 -4.02
CA ILE A 93 14.46 4.77 -5.39
C ILE A 93 15.36 5.62 -6.29
N GLU A 94 16.31 4.98 -6.96
CA GLU A 94 17.29 5.64 -7.84
C GLU A 94 17.76 4.68 -8.92
N ASN A 95 18.42 5.22 -9.96
CA ASN A 95 18.99 4.45 -11.06
C ASN A 95 17.96 3.60 -11.84
N LEU A 96 16.70 4.03 -11.87
CA LEU A 96 15.63 3.39 -12.65
C LEU A 96 15.33 4.16 -13.95
N GLU A 97 15.98 5.30 -14.22
CA GLU A 97 15.65 6.17 -15.36
C GLU A 97 15.79 5.49 -16.74
N ALA A 98 16.62 4.46 -16.85
CA ALA A 98 16.82 3.71 -18.09
C ALA A 98 15.69 2.69 -18.37
N LEU A 99 14.93 2.29 -17.34
CA LEU A 99 13.90 1.24 -17.41
C LEU A 99 12.57 1.77 -17.95
N THR A 100 12.60 2.33 -19.15
CA THR A 100 11.45 3.04 -19.74
C THR A 100 10.28 2.13 -20.12
N GLU A 101 10.49 0.82 -20.26
CA GLU A 101 9.44 -0.18 -20.50
C GLU A 101 8.80 -0.74 -19.22
N LEU A 102 9.23 -0.29 -18.03
CA LEU A 102 8.76 -0.85 -16.77
C LEU A 102 7.27 -0.58 -16.56
N GLU A 103 6.49 -1.65 -16.39
CA GLU A 103 5.04 -1.61 -16.18
C GLU A 103 4.67 -1.87 -14.71
N ILE A 104 5.45 -2.68 -14.00
CA ILE A 104 5.18 -3.11 -12.63
C ILE A 104 6.43 -2.91 -11.78
N LEU A 105 6.27 -2.19 -10.66
CA LEU A 105 7.33 -1.97 -9.69
C LEU A 105 6.82 -2.26 -8.28
N ASP A 106 7.40 -3.26 -7.62
CA ASP A 106 7.18 -3.54 -6.20
C ASP A 106 8.44 -3.22 -5.39
N ILE A 107 8.36 -2.23 -4.50
CA ILE A 107 9.41 -1.90 -3.51
C ILE A 107 8.76 -1.87 -2.11
N SER A 108 7.81 -2.77 -1.88
CA SER A 108 7.18 -2.92 -0.58
C SER A 108 8.15 -3.52 0.44
N PHE A 109 7.87 -3.32 1.73
CA PHE A 109 8.68 -3.82 2.85
C PHE A 109 10.14 -3.38 2.74
N ASN A 110 10.34 -2.09 2.52
CA ASN A 110 11.66 -1.47 2.45
C ASN A 110 11.73 -0.29 3.46
N LEU A 111 12.75 0.55 3.33
CA LEU A 111 13.04 1.65 4.26
C LEU A 111 12.86 3.04 3.62
N LEU A 112 12.08 3.13 2.53
CA LEU A 112 11.85 4.35 1.77
C LEU A 112 11.19 5.44 2.62
N ARG A 113 11.67 6.68 2.49
CA ARG A 113 11.08 7.84 3.19
C ARG A 113 10.31 8.80 2.28
N ASN A 114 10.70 8.83 1.02
CA ASN A 114 10.14 9.69 -0.02
C ASN A 114 9.90 8.84 -1.27
N ILE A 115 8.99 9.30 -2.12
CA ILE A 115 8.81 8.76 -3.46
C ILE A 115 9.65 9.64 -4.38
N GLU A 116 10.69 9.08 -5.00
CA GLU A 116 11.61 9.77 -5.91
C GLU A 116 12.05 8.81 -7.01
N GLY A 117 12.71 9.29 -8.07
CA GLY A 117 13.29 8.42 -9.11
C GLY A 117 12.30 7.60 -9.96
N VAL A 118 10.99 7.81 -9.81
CA VAL A 118 9.93 7.15 -10.60
C VAL A 118 9.37 8.04 -11.71
N ASP A 119 9.72 9.32 -11.75
CA ASP A 119 9.13 10.33 -12.65
C ASP A 119 9.36 10.06 -14.15
N LYS A 120 10.36 9.23 -14.47
CA LYS A 120 10.71 8.81 -15.84
C LYS A 120 10.01 7.53 -16.30
N LEU A 121 9.40 6.78 -15.37
CA LEU A 121 8.77 5.49 -15.64
C LEU A 121 7.36 5.66 -16.22
N THR A 122 7.23 6.35 -17.35
CA THR A 122 5.92 6.77 -17.90
C THR A 122 5.02 5.62 -18.32
N GLN A 123 5.57 4.41 -18.48
CA GLN A 123 4.85 3.18 -18.81
C GLN A 123 4.34 2.42 -17.58
N LEU A 124 4.61 2.92 -16.36
CA LEU A 124 4.26 2.24 -15.13
C LEU A 124 2.73 2.18 -14.95
N LYS A 125 2.21 0.96 -14.81
CA LYS A 125 0.80 0.65 -14.58
C LYS A 125 0.52 0.30 -13.13
N LYS A 126 1.46 -0.33 -12.43
CA LYS A 126 1.31 -0.75 -11.03
C LYS A 126 2.51 -0.37 -10.20
N LEU A 127 2.26 0.30 -9.07
CA LEU A 127 3.28 0.72 -8.13
C LEU A 127 2.90 0.28 -6.71
N PHE A 128 3.75 -0.57 -6.12
CA PHE A 128 3.58 -1.08 -4.77
C PHE A 128 4.68 -0.56 -3.84
N LEU A 129 4.27 0.15 -2.79
CA LEU A 129 5.14 0.81 -1.82
C LEU A 129 4.68 0.49 -0.38
N VAL A 130 4.08 -0.68 -0.16
CA VAL A 130 3.53 -1.10 1.14
C VAL A 130 4.63 -1.14 2.19
N ASN A 131 4.31 -0.79 3.45
CA ASN A 131 5.20 -0.98 4.59
C ASN A 131 6.57 -0.32 4.41
N ASN A 132 6.54 0.97 4.05
CA ASN A 132 7.70 1.85 4.01
C ASN A 132 7.56 2.95 5.10
N LYS A 133 8.37 4.00 5.02
CA LYS A 133 8.34 5.16 5.93
C LYS A 133 7.93 6.43 5.19
N ILE A 134 7.19 6.31 4.09
CA ILE A 134 6.78 7.42 3.22
C ILE A 134 5.81 8.35 3.97
N SER A 135 6.07 9.65 3.93
CA SER A 135 5.27 10.65 4.66
C SER A 135 4.43 11.55 3.77
N LYS A 136 4.76 11.63 2.48
CA LYS A 136 4.09 12.47 1.47
C LYS A 136 4.00 11.71 0.15
N ILE A 137 2.96 12.02 -0.62
CA ILE A 137 2.81 11.54 -1.98
C ILE A 137 3.37 12.63 -2.89
N GLU A 138 4.40 12.30 -3.67
CA GLU A 138 5.12 13.24 -4.54
C GLU A 138 5.76 12.49 -5.71
N ASN A 139 6.16 13.22 -6.75
CA ASN A 139 6.87 12.69 -7.93
C ASN A 139 6.10 11.63 -8.75
N LEU A 140 4.77 11.58 -8.64
CA LEU A 140 3.91 10.69 -9.43
C LEU A 140 3.26 11.37 -10.66
N SER A 141 3.49 12.67 -10.86
CA SER A 141 2.70 13.49 -11.79
C SER A 141 2.79 13.06 -13.26
N ASN A 142 3.88 12.40 -13.65
CA ASN A 142 4.13 11.94 -15.03
C ASN A 142 3.61 10.52 -15.29
N LEU A 143 3.13 9.82 -14.26
CA LEU A 143 2.71 8.42 -14.34
C LEU A 143 1.27 8.30 -14.84
N HIS A 144 0.99 8.86 -16.01
CA HIS A 144 -0.37 8.92 -16.55
C HIS A 144 -0.98 7.55 -16.86
N GLN A 145 -0.16 6.50 -17.01
CA GLN A 145 -0.63 5.12 -17.24
C GLN A 145 -0.89 4.34 -15.94
N LEU A 146 -0.66 4.94 -14.77
CA LEU A 146 -0.80 4.24 -13.50
C LEU A 146 -2.26 3.87 -13.24
N GLN A 147 -2.51 2.57 -13.08
CA GLN A 147 -3.81 1.97 -12.82
C GLN A 147 -3.95 1.54 -11.37
N MET A 148 -2.85 1.14 -10.72
CA MET A 148 -2.84 0.68 -9.33
C MET A 148 -1.73 1.35 -8.54
N LEU A 149 -2.11 1.98 -7.43
CA LEU A 149 -1.19 2.59 -6.48
C LEU A 149 -1.48 2.06 -5.08
N GLU A 150 -0.47 1.41 -4.51
CA GLU A 150 -0.55 0.84 -3.17
C GLU A 150 0.50 1.48 -2.25
N LEU A 151 0.00 2.20 -1.25
CA LEU A 151 0.77 2.99 -0.28
C LEU A 151 0.41 2.61 1.16
N GLY A 152 -0.10 1.39 1.37
CA GLY A 152 -0.47 0.89 2.67
C GLY A 152 0.66 0.84 3.68
N SER A 153 0.35 0.95 4.97
CA SER A 153 1.31 0.89 6.09
C SER A 153 2.46 1.89 5.97
N ASN A 154 2.15 3.14 5.61
CA ASN A 154 3.10 4.24 5.55
C ASN A 154 2.79 5.30 6.63
N ARG A 155 3.31 6.51 6.47
CA ARG A 155 3.16 7.64 7.43
C ARG A 155 2.47 8.84 6.78
N ILE A 156 1.71 8.61 5.71
CA ILE A 156 1.05 9.65 4.92
C ILE A 156 -0.06 10.30 5.74
N ARG A 157 -0.15 11.64 5.67
CA ARG A 157 -1.12 12.44 6.44
C ARG A 157 -2.18 13.12 5.57
N ALA A 158 -1.87 13.35 4.31
CA ALA A 158 -2.76 13.99 3.36
C ALA A 158 -2.66 13.29 2.00
N ILE A 159 -3.79 13.26 1.30
CA ILE A 159 -3.85 12.86 -0.10
C ILE A 159 -3.55 14.11 -0.92
N GLU A 160 -2.47 14.08 -1.70
CA GLU A 160 -1.97 15.20 -2.50
C GLU A 160 -1.20 14.66 -3.72
N ASN A 161 -1.06 15.48 -4.77
CA ASN A 161 -0.25 15.16 -5.96
C ASN A 161 -0.65 13.87 -6.71
N ILE A 162 -1.94 13.51 -6.72
CA ILE A 162 -2.49 12.37 -7.47
C ILE A 162 -3.55 12.78 -8.50
N ASP A 163 -3.82 14.07 -8.63
CA ASP A 163 -4.82 14.67 -9.53
C ASP A 163 -4.54 14.38 -11.02
N THR A 164 -3.28 14.11 -11.36
CA THR A 164 -2.83 13.76 -12.71
C THR A 164 -3.01 12.26 -13.06
N LEU A 165 -3.28 11.40 -12.08
CA LEU A 165 -3.40 9.94 -12.24
C LEU A 165 -4.81 9.55 -12.69
N THR A 166 -5.30 10.12 -13.78
CA THR A 166 -6.69 9.98 -14.24
C THR A 166 -7.08 8.57 -14.66
N ASN A 167 -6.10 7.70 -14.96
CA ASN A 167 -6.30 6.28 -15.27
C ASN A 167 -6.26 5.37 -14.03
N LEU A 168 -6.14 5.92 -12.83
CA LEU A 168 -6.07 5.12 -11.61
C LEU A 168 -7.40 4.41 -11.34
N GLU A 169 -7.35 3.09 -11.26
CA GLU A 169 -8.50 2.22 -11.00
C GLU A 169 -8.54 1.74 -9.55
N SER A 170 -7.37 1.57 -8.92
CA SER A 170 -7.24 1.06 -7.56
C SER A 170 -6.26 1.89 -6.75
N LEU A 171 -6.74 2.42 -5.61
CA LEU A 171 -5.94 3.20 -4.68
C LEU A 171 -6.04 2.62 -3.28
N PHE A 172 -4.89 2.25 -2.72
CA PHE A 172 -4.81 1.69 -1.39
C PHE A 172 -3.90 2.54 -0.50
N LEU A 173 -4.50 3.07 0.57
CA LEU A 173 -3.88 3.98 1.53
C LEU A 173 -4.11 3.50 2.96
N GLY A 174 -4.32 2.18 3.13
CA GLY A 174 -4.58 1.59 4.43
C GLY A 174 -3.44 1.82 5.44
N LYS A 175 -3.74 1.81 6.75
CA LYS A 175 -2.74 1.94 7.83
C LYS A 175 -1.83 3.17 7.67
N ASN A 176 -2.42 4.32 7.35
CA ASN A 176 -1.74 5.62 7.29
C ASN A 176 -2.25 6.55 8.41
N LYS A 177 -1.97 7.86 8.31
CA LYS A 177 -2.39 8.88 9.27
C LYS A 177 -3.28 9.93 8.61
N ILE A 178 -4.04 9.55 7.59
CA ILE A 178 -4.88 10.45 6.80
C ILE A 178 -6.13 10.82 7.60
N THR A 179 -6.44 12.12 7.64
CA THR A 179 -7.57 12.66 8.42
C THR A 179 -8.75 13.12 7.57
N LYS A 180 -8.53 13.36 6.27
CA LYS A 180 -9.55 13.86 5.34
C LYS A 180 -9.45 13.18 3.99
N LEU A 181 -10.59 12.96 3.36
CA LEU A 181 -10.70 12.59 1.94
C LEU A 181 -10.71 13.88 1.13
N GLN A 182 -9.65 14.11 0.36
CA GLN A 182 -9.46 15.32 -0.45
C GLN A 182 -8.64 14.97 -1.69
N ASN A 183 -8.71 15.82 -2.73
CA ASN A 183 -7.91 15.69 -3.95
C ASN A 183 -8.15 14.37 -4.73
N LEU A 184 -9.37 13.83 -4.66
CA LEU A 184 -9.78 12.62 -5.39
C LEU A 184 -10.64 12.95 -6.62
N ASP A 185 -11.02 14.22 -6.82
CA ASP A 185 -12.01 14.63 -7.82
C ASP A 185 -11.66 14.25 -9.26
N ALA A 186 -10.38 14.22 -9.59
CA ALA A 186 -9.89 13.88 -10.93
C ALA A 186 -9.89 12.36 -11.21
N LEU A 187 -9.98 11.51 -10.18
CA LEU A 187 -9.84 10.05 -10.27
C LEU A 187 -11.15 9.36 -10.68
N THR A 188 -11.77 9.84 -11.75
CA THR A 188 -13.10 9.40 -12.19
C THR A 188 -13.16 7.91 -12.56
N ASN A 189 -12.02 7.28 -12.90
CA ASN A 189 -11.90 5.85 -13.20
C ASN A 189 -11.72 4.96 -11.96
N LEU A 190 -11.60 5.53 -10.76
CA LEU A 190 -11.35 4.77 -9.55
C LEU A 190 -12.52 3.82 -9.24
N THR A 191 -12.20 2.54 -9.11
CA THR A 191 -13.16 1.46 -8.80
C THR A 191 -12.99 0.94 -7.38
N VAL A 192 -11.75 0.93 -6.87
CA VAL A 192 -11.41 0.45 -5.53
C VAL A 192 -10.68 1.53 -4.76
N LEU A 193 -11.21 1.89 -3.59
CA LEU A 193 -10.56 2.81 -2.66
C LEU A 193 -10.45 2.17 -1.28
N SER A 194 -9.23 1.92 -0.82
CA SER A 194 -8.95 1.43 0.52
C SER A 194 -8.31 2.49 1.40
N MET A 195 -9.02 2.84 2.46
CA MET A 195 -8.65 3.87 3.45
C MET A 195 -8.71 3.30 4.88
N GLN A 196 -8.64 1.98 5.02
CA GLN A 196 -8.71 1.28 6.29
C GLN A 196 -7.60 1.72 7.27
N SER A 197 -7.87 1.68 8.58
CA SER A 197 -6.89 2.04 9.62
C SER A 197 -6.26 3.42 9.43
N ASN A 198 -7.10 4.43 9.19
CA ASN A 198 -6.71 5.84 9.12
C ASN A 198 -7.38 6.63 10.27
N ARG A 199 -7.43 7.96 10.17
CA ARG A 199 -8.00 8.86 11.18
C ARG A 199 -9.15 9.69 10.59
N LEU A 200 -9.88 9.13 9.64
CA LEU A 200 -11.01 9.80 9.01
C LEU A 200 -12.16 9.94 10.02
N THR A 201 -12.72 11.14 10.14
CA THR A 201 -13.92 11.42 10.95
C THR A 201 -15.17 11.66 10.10
N LYS A 202 -14.98 11.96 8.82
CA LYS A 202 -16.04 12.25 7.87
C LYS A 202 -15.72 11.63 6.52
N ILE A 203 -16.75 11.10 5.86
CA ILE A 203 -16.70 10.77 4.43
C ILE A 203 -17.23 11.97 3.66
N GLU A 204 -16.40 12.50 2.76
CA GLU A 204 -16.72 13.59 1.83
C GLU A 204 -15.79 13.52 0.61
N GLY A 205 -16.07 14.29 -0.45
CA GLY A 205 -15.17 14.40 -1.61
C GLY A 205 -15.15 13.18 -2.55
N LEU A 206 -16.19 12.34 -2.52
CA LEU A 206 -16.32 11.16 -3.39
C LEU A 206 -17.35 11.34 -4.52
N GLN A 207 -17.89 12.55 -4.69
CA GLN A 207 -19.02 12.82 -5.58
C GLN A 207 -18.68 12.60 -7.06
N ASN A 208 -17.40 12.75 -7.42
CA ASN A 208 -16.90 12.61 -8.79
C ASN A 208 -16.42 11.18 -9.10
N LEU A 209 -16.33 10.30 -8.10
CA LEU A 209 -15.88 8.91 -8.26
C LEU A 209 -17.01 8.00 -8.75
N VAL A 210 -17.61 8.34 -9.89
CA VAL A 210 -18.82 7.69 -10.42
C VAL A 210 -18.65 6.19 -10.71
N ASN A 211 -17.41 5.73 -10.88
CA ASN A 211 -17.10 4.32 -11.14
C ASN A 211 -16.73 3.52 -9.88
N LEU A 212 -16.76 4.13 -8.70
CA LEU A 212 -16.37 3.48 -7.45
C LEU A 212 -17.31 2.31 -7.12
N ARG A 213 -16.72 1.14 -6.86
CA ARG A 213 -17.43 -0.12 -6.56
C ARG A 213 -17.12 -0.63 -5.16
N GLU A 214 -15.91 -0.40 -4.68
CA GLU A 214 -15.45 -0.91 -3.39
C GLU A 214 -14.80 0.21 -2.58
N LEU A 215 -15.31 0.41 -1.36
CA LEU A 215 -14.82 1.42 -0.42
C LEU A 215 -14.54 0.78 0.94
N TYR A 216 -13.25 0.66 1.29
CA TYR A 216 -12.80 0.08 2.56
C TYR A 216 -12.42 1.18 3.56
N LEU A 217 -13.17 1.28 4.65
CA LEU A 217 -13.07 2.34 5.66
C LEU A 217 -12.98 1.80 7.10
N SER A 218 -12.78 0.50 7.26
CA SER A 218 -12.62 -0.15 8.57
C SER A 218 -11.54 0.53 9.42
N HIS A 219 -11.71 0.52 10.75
CA HIS A 219 -10.77 1.11 11.70
C HIS A 219 -10.48 2.61 11.46
N ASN A 220 -11.53 3.40 11.22
CA ASN A 220 -11.50 4.86 11.27
C ASN A 220 -12.40 5.38 12.40
N GLY A 221 -12.47 6.70 12.60
CA GLY A 221 -13.34 7.36 13.57
C GLY A 221 -14.53 8.04 12.90
N ILE A 222 -15.14 7.42 11.90
CA ILE A 222 -16.16 8.06 11.04
C ILE A 222 -17.45 8.30 11.83
N GLU A 223 -17.83 9.56 11.95
CA GLU A 223 -19.06 10.02 12.60
C GLU A 223 -20.09 10.50 11.57
N VAL A 224 -19.62 10.98 10.40
CA VAL A 224 -20.46 11.61 9.37
C VAL A 224 -20.19 10.98 8.00
N ILE A 225 -21.25 10.70 7.24
CA ILE A 225 -21.17 10.16 5.87
C ILE A 225 -21.90 11.09 4.91
N GLU A 226 -21.16 11.74 4.02
CA GLU A 226 -21.69 12.64 2.99
C GLU A 226 -21.00 12.39 1.64
N GLY A 227 -21.54 12.95 0.56
CA GLY A 227 -20.86 12.92 -0.75
C GLY A 227 -20.85 11.57 -1.47
N LEU A 228 -21.70 10.61 -1.07
CA LEU A 228 -21.90 9.33 -1.75
C LEU A 228 -23.07 9.34 -2.77
N GLU A 229 -23.71 10.49 -2.96
CA GLU A 229 -24.99 10.60 -3.67
C GLU A 229 -24.90 10.22 -5.16
N ASN A 230 -23.72 10.41 -5.76
CA ASN A 230 -23.48 10.18 -7.19
C ASN A 230 -22.87 8.79 -7.49
N ASN A 231 -22.50 8.01 -6.47
CA ASN A 231 -21.90 6.69 -6.63
C ASN A 231 -22.97 5.61 -6.84
N VAL A 232 -23.87 5.84 -7.80
CA VAL A 232 -25.04 4.98 -8.10
C VAL A 232 -24.90 4.20 -9.42
N ARG A 233 -23.86 4.49 -10.22
CA ARG A 233 -23.64 3.84 -11.53
C ARG A 233 -23.46 2.32 -11.38
N HIS A 234 -22.85 1.90 -10.27
CA HIS A 234 -22.65 0.52 -9.90
C HIS A 234 -23.01 0.33 -8.41
N PRO A 235 -23.34 -0.90 -7.97
CA PRO A 235 -23.51 -1.18 -6.54
C PRO A 235 -22.20 -0.89 -5.79
N LEU A 236 -22.21 0.14 -4.94
CA LEU A 236 -21.08 0.48 -4.09
C LEU A 236 -21.12 -0.38 -2.82
N SER A 237 -20.06 -1.17 -2.62
CA SER A 237 -19.83 -1.95 -1.41
C SER A 237 -18.98 -1.14 -0.44
N VAL A 238 -19.54 -0.80 0.72
CA VAL A 238 -18.84 -0.05 1.77
C VAL A 238 -18.53 -0.98 2.94
N TRP A 239 -17.25 -1.08 3.30
CA TRP A 239 -16.73 -1.94 4.34
C TRP A 239 -16.21 -1.09 5.51
N GLY A 240 -16.87 -1.11 6.67
CA GLY A 240 -16.42 -0.34 7.83
C GLY A 240 -17.17 -0.68 9.12
N CYS A 241 -16.52 -0.46 10.28
CA CYS A 241 -17.16 -0.62 11.58
C CYS A 241 -17.91 0.66 11.95
N VAL A 242 -19.22 0.57 12.13
CA VAL A 242 -20.02 1.58 12.82
C VAL A 242 -20.19 1.07 14.26
N GLY A 243 -19.38 1.58 15.19
CA GLY A 243 -19.51 1.38 16.64
C GLY A 243 -19.67 -0.07 17.15
N GLY A 244 -18.59 -0.66 17.67
CA GLY A 244 -18.64 -1.82 18.57
C GLY A 244 -18.89 -3.19 17.91
N GLY A 245 -17.82 -3.96 17.71
CA GLY A 245 -17.89 -5.42 17.55
C GLY A 245 -18.32 -5.93 16.16
N GLN A 246 -17.35 -6.44 15.42
CA GLN A 246 -17.46 -7.29 14.23
C GLN A 246 -17.97 -6.66 12.92
N GLN A 247 -17.32 -7.11 11.84
CA GLN A 247 -17.40 -6.62 10.46
C GLN A 247 -18.79 -6.87 9.86
N ALA A 248 -19.32 -5.87 9.14
CA ALA A 248 -20.41 -6.07 8.19
C ALA A 248 -20.14 -5.22 6.94
N GLY A 249 -19.84 -5.87 5.82
CA GLY A 249 -19.96 -5.24 4.51
C GLY A 249 -21.44 -5.03 4.19
N ARG A 250 -21.84 -3.82 3.77
CA ARG A 250 -23.18 -3.57 3.24
C ARG A 250 -23.06 -3.17 1.77
N GLN A 251 -23.76 -3.91 0.92
CA GLN A 251 -23.91 -3.59 -0.48
C GLN A 251 -25.09 -2.62 -0.63
N LEU A 252 -24.84 -1.43 -1.18
CA LEU A 252 -25.92 -0.51 -1.57
C LEU A 252 -26.50 -1.02 -2.89
N ALA A 253 -27.51 -1.89 -2.82
CA ALA A 253 -28.14 -2.47 -4.00
C ALA A 253 -29.02 -1.44 -4.74
N SER A 254 -28.74 -1.28 -6.02
CA SER A 254 -29.42 -0.41 -6.96
C SER A 254 -30.82 -0.91 -7.30
N HIS A 255 -31.86 -0.29 -6.76
CA HIS A 255 -33.15 -0.14 -7.45
C HIS A 255 -33.86 1.10 -6.92
N HIS A 256 -34.12 2.06 -7.82
CA HIS A 256 -34.97 3.24 -7.63
C HIS A 256 -35.11 3.74 -6.18
N THR A 257 -34.29 4.68 -5.74
CA THR A 257 -34.75 5.74 -4.82
C THR A 257 -33.68 6.81 -4.59
N GLN A 258 -34.16 8.05 -4.58
CA GLN A 258 -33.58 9.29 -4.11
C GLN A 258 -32.51 9.14 -3.00
N ALA A 259 -31.38 9.84 -3.19
CA ALA A 259 -30.49 10.16 -2.10
C ALA A 259 -31.23 11.01 -1.05
N SER A 260 -31.29 10.51 0.18
CA SER A 260 -30.99 11.28 1.38
C SER A 260 -30.99 10.33 2.58
N TRP A 261 -30.23 10.70 3.61
CA TRP A 261 -30.26 10.08 4.93
C TRP A 261 -31.66 9.98 5.58
N ALA A 262 -32.72 10.54 4.99
CA ALA A 262 -34.10 10.32 5.43
C ALA A 262 -34.63 8.91 5.14
N SER A 263 -34.09 8.19 4.14
CA SER A 263 -34.44 6.78 3.90
C SER A 263 -33.61 5.81 4.75
N VAL A 264 -32.42 6.23 5.19
CA VAL A 264 -31.58 5.49 6.15
C VAL A 264 -32.08 5.69 7.60
N ARG A 265 -32.74 6.82 7.90
CA ARG A 265 -33.34 7.15 9.21
C ARG A 265 -34.71 6.54 9.50
N LYS A 266 -35.37 5.86 8.55
CA LYS A 266 -36.72 5.26 8.73
C LYS A 266 -36.73 3.75 9.02
N MET A 267 -35.59 3.14 9.32
CA MET A 267 -35.55 1.73 9.75
C MET A 267 -35.67 1.62 11.28
N PRO A 268 -36.72 0.98 11.83
CA PRO A 268 -36.99 0.91 13.28
C PRO A 268 -35.85 0.28 14.11
N CYS A 269 -34.96 -0.49 13.50
CA CYS A 269 -33.84 -1.11 14.20
C CYS A 269 -32.71 -0.13 14.56
N LEU A 270 -32.57 0.99 13.84
CA LEU A 270 -31.51 1.99 14.08
C LEU A 270 -31.88 3.05 15.14
N GLN A 271 -33.17 3.26 15.38
CA GLN A 271 -33.66 4.14 16.46
C GLN A 271 -33.36 3.58 17.85
N ARG A 272 -33.23 2.25 17.97
CA ARG A 272 -32.89 1.57 19.23
C ARG A 272 -31.40 1.75 19.58
N PHE A 273 -30.53 1.73 18.58
CA PHE A 273 -29.09 1.89 18.74
C PHE A 273 -28.67 3.31 19.17
N ILE A 274 -29.32 4.35 18.63
CA ILE A 274 -29.04 5.75 19.00
C ILE A 274 -29.49 6.07 20.44
N ARG A 275 -30.56 5.42 20.95
CA ARG A 275 -31.02 5.56 22.34
C ARG A 275 -30.20 4.75 23.35
N GLU A 276 -29.59 3.64 22.94
CA GLU A 276 -28.85 2.75 23.84
C GLU A 276 -27.34 3.07 23.91
N THR A 277 -26.81 3.88 22.98
CA THR A 277 -25.37 4.24 22.94
C THR A 277 -25.03 5.57 23.63
N PHE A 278 -26.03 6.43 23.90
CA PHE A 278 -25.84 7.71 24.62
C PHE A 278 -27.00 8.03 25.58
N PRO A 279 -26.92 7.61 26.86
CA PRO A 279 -27.66 8.27 27.95
C PRO A 279 -26.72 8.87 29.02
N SER A 280 -27.14 10.00 29.61
CA SER A 280 -26.67 10.50 30.91
C SER A 280 -27.04 9.56 32.05
#